data_AF-A0A8H4XIB0-F1
#
_entry.id   AF-A0A8H4XIB0-F1
#
_cell.length_a   1.000
_cell.length_b   1.000
_cell.length_c   1.000
_cell.angle_alpha   90.00
_cell.angle_beta   90.00
_cell.angle_gamma   90.00
#
_symmetry.space_group_name_H-M   'P 1'
#
loop_
_entity.id
_entity.type
_entity.pdbx_description
1 polymer ?
#
loop_
_entity_poly.entity_id
_entity_poly.type
_entity_poly.pdbx_seq_one_letter_code
_entity_poly.pdbx_strand_id
1 'polypeptide(L)'
;MVLNALEHVDECLFYLAGLREQSVFNFCAIPQAMAIATLELCFRNYSLFERNIKITKGDACRLMTESTQNLRVLCETFRTYARKIHQKNTPKDPNFVKISIACGNIEKFIETLFPSQTAEEAKLKLSGQSTEDEEKKKQQDKESWEDIKMMMIIMGGIITFISVLLFGVGWFLGARFDLAWAELTKGNFRPPNKIEHGEL
;
A
#
# COMPACT_ATOMS: atom_id res chain seq x y z
N MET A 1 -15.65 30.36 5.69
CA MET A 1 -16.47 29.14 5.75
C MET A 1 -15.62 27.90 6.02
N VAL A 2 -14.66 27.55 5.16
CA VAL A 2 -13.78 26.38 5.42
C VAL A 2 -13.04 26.48 6.76
N LEU A 3 -12.50 27.65 7.11
CA LEU A 3 -11.89 27.90 8.44
C LEU A 3 -12.82 27.50 9.59
N ASN A 4 -14.07 28.00 9.58
CA ASN A 4 -15.06 27.70 10.62
C ASN A 4 -15.33 26.19 10.73
N ALA A 5 -15.36 25.47 9.61
CA ALA A 5 -15.51 24.02 9.62
C ALA A 5 -14.28 23.28 10.18
N LEU A 6 -13.07 23.79 9.92
CA LEU A 6 -11.83 23.20 10.44
C LEU A 6 -11.69 23.33 11.96
N GLU A 7 -12.29 24.35 12.55
CA GLU A 7 -12.31 24.58 14.00
C GLU A 7 -13.10 23.52 14.78
N HIS A 8 -13.87 22.65 14.12
CA HIS A 8 -14.69 21.60 14.76
C HIS A 8 -14.10 20.20 14.55
N VAL A 9 -12.96 20.09 13.87
CA VAL A 9 -12.38 18.79 13.48
C VAL A 9 -11.87 18.02 14.69
N ASP A 10 -11.31 18.71 15.68
CA ASP A 10 -10.88 18.15 16.96
C ASP A 10 -12.05 17.54 17.73
N GLU A 11 -13.18 18.24 17.82
CA GLU A 11 -14.43 17.72 18.42
C GLU A 11 -14.93 16.48 17.68
N CYS A 12 -14.91 16.49 16.34
CA CYS A 12 -15.27 15.32 15.54
C CYS A 12 -14.36 14.12 15.81
N LEU A 13 -13.05 14.33 15.86
CA LEU A 13 -12.08 13.27 16.14
C LEU A 13 -12.22 12.75 17.59
N PHE A 14 -12.49 13.63 18.55
CA PHE A 14 -12.76 13.27 19.94
C PHE A 14 -14.02 12.40 20.06
N TYR A 15 -15.10 12.77 19.37
CA TYR A 15 -16.32 11.99 19.31
C TYR A 15 -16.06 10.58 18.74
N LEU A 16 -15.35 10.50 17.62
CA LEU A 16 -15.01 9.24 16.97
C LEU A 16 -14.10 8.35 17.85
N ALA A 17 -13.23 8.94 18.66
CA ALA A 17 -12.40 8.22 19.62
C ALA A 17 -13.21 7.56 20.74
N GLY A 18 -14.39 8.07 21.06
CA GLY A 18 -15.29 7.50 22.07
C GLY A 18 -16.11 6.30 21.61
N LEU A 19 -16.14 5.99 20.30
CA LEU A 19 -16.96 4.93 19.73
C LEU A 19 -16.31 3.56 19.95
N ARG A 20 -17.01 2.67 20.65
CA ARG A 20 -16.54 1.30 20.95
C ARG A 20 -17.02 0.25 19.96
N GLU A 21 -18.18 0.45 19.35
CA GLU A 21 -18.75 -0.50 18.40
C GLU A 21 -18.24 -0.21 17.00
N GLN A 22 -17.62 -1.20 16.35
CA GLN A 22 -16.98 -1.03 15.05
C GLN A 22 -17.97 -0.62 13.94
N SER A 23 -19.20 -1.15 13.96
CA SER A 23 -20.25 -0.82 12.99
C SER A 23 -20.65 0.66 13.08
N VAL A 24 -20.83 1.17 14.30
CA VAL A 24 -21.15 2.57 14.61
C VAL A 24 -19.97 3.48 14.29
N PHE A 25 -18.76 3.05 14.63
CA PHE A 25 -17.54 3.75 14.23
C PHE A 25 -17.45 3.90 12.72
N ASN A 26 -17.63 2.82 11.95
CA ASN A 26 -17.59 2.85 10.49
C ASN A 26 -18.66 3.78 9.91
N PHE A 27 -19.88 3.72 10.46
CA PHE A 27 -20.99 4.58 10.04
C PHE A 27 -20.70 6.07 10.28
N CYS A 28 -20.08 6.43 11.40
CA CYS A 28 -19.73 7.81 11.72
C CYS A 28 -18.43 8.27 11.05
N ALA A 29 -17.42 7.42 10.91
CA ALA A 29 -16.10 7.78 10.41
C ALA A 29 -16.08 8.06 8.91
N ILE A 30 -16.78 7.24 8.11
CA ILE A 30 -16.78 7.36 6.64
C ILE A 30 -17.29 8.75 6.18
N PRO A 31 -18.45 9.25 6.65
CA PRO A 31 -18.91 10.60 6.28
C PRO A 31 -17.93 11.70 6.70
N GLN A 32 -17.29 11.56 7.87
CA GLN A 32 -16.37 12.57 8.39
C GLN A 32 -15.07 12.63 7.56
N ALA A 33 -14.54 11.48 7.14
CA ALA A 33 -13.40 11.42 6.22
C ALA A 33 -13.73 12.01 4.84
N MET A 34 -14.94 11.76 4.33
CA MET A 34 -15.41 12.37 3.09
C MET A 34 -15.61 13.89 3.23
N ALA A 35 -16.04 14.35 4.40
CA ALA A 35 -16.21 15.77 4.68
C ALA A 35 -14.88 16.53 4.65
N ILE A 36 -13.84 16.04 5.33
CA ILE A 36 -12.52 16.71 5.32
C ILE A 36 -11.88 16.72 3.93
N ALA A 37 -12.05 15.65 3.14
CA ALA A 37 -11.62 15.61 1.75
C ALA A 37 -12.38 16.62 0.88
N THR A 38 -13.67 16.80 1.14
CA THR A 38 -14.50 17.80 0.45
C THR A 38 -14.12 19.22 0.86
N LEU A 39 -13.80 19.47 2.13
CA LEU A 39 -13.28 20.77 2.60
C LEU A 39 -11.98 21.15 1.87
N GLU A 40 -11.08 20.19 1.67
CA GLU A 40 -9.84 20.40 0.90
C GLU A 40 -10.11 20.72 -0.57
N LEU A 41 -11.13 20.10 -1.17
CA LEU A 41 -11.54 20.36 -2.54
C LEU A 41 -12.23 21.72 -2.69
N CYS A 42 -13.02 22.15 -1.70
CA CYS A 42 -13.68 23.45 -1.64
C CYS A 42 -12.67 24.58 -1.39
N PHE A 43 -11.58 24.31 -0.66
CA PHE A 43 -10.64 25.32 -0.23
C PHE A 43 -9.94 25.97 -1.43
N ARG A 44 -10.20 27.28 -1.58
CA ARG A 44 -9.64 28.13 -2.66
C ARG A 44 -9.91 27.61 -4.07
N ASN A 45 -11.07 26.99 -4.26
CA ASN A 45 -11.48 26.48 -5.55
C ASN A 45 -12.61 27.33 -6.13
N TYR A 46 -12.32 28.13 -7.16
CA TYR A 46 -13.32 29.00 -7.80
C TYR A 46 -14.43 28.20 -8.50
N SER A 47 -14.13 26.98 -8.98
CA SER A 47 -15.13 26.13 -9.62
C SER A 47 -16.28 25.73 -8.70
N LEU A 48 -16.15 25.91 -7.38
CA LEU A 48 -17.25 25.77 -6.42
C LEU A 48 -18.45 26.70 -6.75
N PHE A 49 -18.18 27.89 -7.29
CA PHE A 49 -19.22 28.88 -7.60
C PHE A 49 -19.87 28.66 -8.97
N GLU A 50 -19.21 27.90 -9.85
CA GLU A 50 -19.68 27.64 -11.20
C GLU A 50 -20.45 26.32 -11.31
N ARG A 51 -20.07 25.32 -10.51
CA ARG A 51 -20.63 23.97 -10.59
C ARG A 51 -20.58 23.24 -9.25
N ASN A 52 -21.37 22.17 -9.17
CA ASN A 52 -21.30 21.23 -8.05
C ASN A 52 -19.96 20.48 -8.08
N ILE A 53 -19.13 20.70 -7.06
CA ILE A 53 -17.89 19.96 -6.87
C ILE A 53 -18.13 18.74 -5.98
N LYS A 54 -17.44 17.64 -6.29
CA LYS A 54 -17.50 16.38 -5.56
C LYS A 54 -16.15 15.69 -5.64
N ILE A 55 -15.81 14.94 -4.59
CA ILE A 55 -14.66 14.03 -4.62
C ILE A 55 -14.83 12.98 -5.71
N THR A 56 -13.73 12.47 -6.26
CA THR A 56 -13.78 11.45 -7.30
C THR A 56 -14.26 10.11 -6.71
N LYS A 57 -14.82 9.22 -7.55
CA LYS A 57 -15.24 7.89 -7.09
C LYS A 57 -14.07 7.07 -6.54
N GLY A 58 -12.87 7.27 -7.10
CA GLY A 58 -11.64 6.63 -6.63
C GLY A 58 -11.25 7.11 -5.24
N ASP A 59 -11.26 8.43 -5.02
CA ASP A 59 -11.00 9.00 -3.69
C ASP A 59 -12.02 8.54 -2.66
N ALA A 60 -13.31 8.52 -3.03
CA ALA A 60 -14.36 8.03 -2.14
C ALA A 60 -14.14 6.56 -1.73
N CYS A 61 -13.81 5.69 -2.69
CA CYS A 61 -13.51 4.27 -2.40
C CYS A 61 -12.28 4.11 -1.48
N ARG A 62 -11.22 4.89 -1.74
CA ARG A 62 -10.02 4.92 -0.89
C ARG A 62 -10.37 5.35 0.54
N LEU A 63 -11.11 6.45 0.68
CA LEU A 63 -11.56 6.97 1.98
C LEU A 63 -12.43 5.97 2.72
N MET A 64 -13.36 5.28 2.05
CA MET A 64 -14.19 4.25 2.68
C MET A 64 -13.33 3.11 3.25
N THR A 65 -12.31 2.69 2.50
CA THR A 65 -11.39 1.64 2.96
C THR A 65 -10.53 2.10 4.14
N GLU A 66 -9.90 3.27 4.03
CA GLU A 66 -9.03 3.83 5.09
C GLU A 66 -9.82 4.12 6.38
N SER A 67 -11.06 4.60 6.28
CA SER A 67 -11.85 5.06 7.43
C SER A 67 -12.45 3.94 8.28
N THR A 68 -12.40 2.69 7.81
CA THR A 68 -13.02 1.55 8.50
C THR A 68 -12.01 0.64 9.20
N GLN A 69 -10.71 0.88 9.02
CA GLN A 69 -9.65 0.04 9.58
C GLN A 69 -9.47 0.30 11.08
N ASN A 70 -9.10 1.52 11.44
CA ASN A 70 -8.80 1.92 12.81
C ASN A 70 -8.78 3.45 12.92
N LEU A 71 -8.97 3.95 14.14
CA LEU A 71 -8.94 5.38 14.43
C LEU A 71 -7.59 6.04 14.04
N ARG A 72 -6.47 5.32 14.18
CA ARG A 72 -5.15 5.85 13.81
C ARG A 72 -5.05 6.14 12.30
N VAL A 73 -5.51 5.23 11.43
CA VAL A 73 -5.52 5.48 9.97
C VAL A 73 -6.45 6.63 9.64
N LEU A 74 -7.63 6.70 10.26
CA LEU A 74 -8.54 7.82 10.08
C LEU A 74 -7.89 9.16 10.46
N CYS A 75 -7.24 9.23 11.63
CA CYS A 75 -6.52 10.42 12.05
C CYS A 75 -5.41 10.81 11.06
N GLU A 76 -4.68 9.84 10.49
CA GLU A 76 -3.68 10.13 9.47
C GLU A 76 -4.30 10.66 8.16
N THR A 77 -5.49 10.17 7.78
CA THR A 77 -6.28 10.74 6.69
C THR A 77 -6.62 12.21 6.98
N PHE A 78 -7.14 12.53 8.17
CA PHE A 78 -7.42 13.91 8.59
C PHE A 78 -6.17 14.80 8.56
N ARG A 79 -5.05 14.31 9.09
CA ARG A 79 -3.75 15.01 9.05
C ARG A 79 -3.31 15.29 7.62
N THR A 80 -3.43 14.32 6.73
CA THR A 80 -3.07 14.46 5.31
C THR A 80 -3.87 15.57 4.64
N TYR A 81 -5.19 15.62 4.86
CA TYR A 81 -6.03 16.68 4.27
C TYR A 81 -5.83 18.03 4.94
N ALA A 82 -5.58 18.09 6.25
CA ALA A 82 -5.21 19.33 6.94
C ALA A 82 -3.91 19.91 6.36
N ARG A 83 -2.90 19.07 6.11
CA ARG A 83 -1.64 19.48 5.45
C ARG A 83 -1.86 19.97 4.02
N LYS A 84 -2.71 19.30 3.24
CA LYS A 84 -3.06 19.75 1.87
C LYS A 84 -3.73 21.14 1.89
N ILE A 85 -4.66 21.37 2.83
CA ILE A 85 -5.30 22.69 3.01
C ILE A 85 -4.26 23.73 3.40
N HIS A 86 -3.38 23.41 4.35
CA HIS A 86 -2.31 24.30 4.79
C HIS A 86 -1.36 24.67 3.64
N GLN A 87 -0.97 23.71 2.80
CA GLN A 87 -0.12 23.94 1.61
C GLN A 87 -0.80 24.81 0.55
N LYS A 88 -2.13 24.72 0.40
CA LYS A 88 -2.91 25.60 -0.49
C LYS A 88 -3.09 27.01 0.08
N ASN A 89 -2.85 27.21 1.37
CA ASN A 89 -3.03 28.50 2.03
C ASN A 89 -2.00 29.51 1.51
N THR A 90 -2.38 30.79 1.36
CA THR A 90 -1.43 31.83 0.89
C THR A 90 -1.49 33.08 1.74
N PRO A 91 -0.37 33.80 1.93
CA PRO A 91 -0.32 35.02 2.76
C PRO A 91 -1.21 36.17 2.30
N LYS A 92 -1.76 36.07 1.08
CA LYS A 92 -2.70 37.05 0.53
C LYS A 92 -4.12 36.91 1.11
N ASP A 93 -4.41 35.79 1.77
CA ASP A 93 -5.70 35.54 2.40
C ASP A 93 -5.79 36.29 3.74
N PRO A 94 -6.87 37.04 4.02
CA PRO A 94 -7.02 37.78 5.28
C PRO A 94 -7.07 36.85 6.51
N ASN A 95 -7.44 35.58 6.34
CA ASN A 95 -7.49 34.56 7.37
C ASN A 95 -6.29 33.60 7.33
N PHE A 96 -5.22 33.93 6.60
CA PHE A 96 -4.05 33.07 6.44
C PHE A 96 -3.55 32.50 7.77
N VAL A 97 -3.34 33.35 8.77
CA VAL A 97 -2.83 32.96 10.10
C VAL A 97 -3.81 32.03 10.82
N LYS A 98 -5.11 32.34 10.79
CA LYS A 98 -6.14 31.55 11.47
C LYS A 98 -6.27 30.15 10.87
N ILE A 99 -6.22 30.05 9.54
CA ILE A 99 -6.25 28.76 8.83
C ILE A 99 -5.03 27.92 9.19
N SER A 100 -3.85 28.55 9.23
CA SER A 100 -2.61 27.87 9.63
C SER A 100 -2.66 27.36 11.06
N ILE A 101 -3.23 28.15 11.99
CA ILE A 101 -3.45 27.73 13.38
C ILE A 101 -4.44 26.58 13.45
N ALA A 102 -5.58 26.65 12.75
CA ALA A 102 -6.59 25.59 12.75
C ALA A 102 -6.00 24.26 12.23
N CYS A 103 -5.27 24.28 11.12
CA CYS A 103 -4.57 23.09 10.62
C CYS A 103 -3.54 22.56 11.63
N GLY A 104 -2.76 23.44 12.25
CA GLY A 104 -1.79 23.06 13.28
C GLY A 104 -2.44 22.47 14.55
N ASN A 105 -3.60 22.98 14.95
CA ASN A 105 -4.37 22.44 16.08
C ASN A 105 -4.87 21.02 15.79
N ILE A 106 -5.31 20.73 14.57
CA ILE A 106 -5.68 19.36 14.15
C ILE A 106 -4.48 18.43 14.28
N GLU A 107 -3.31 18.82 13.77
CA GLU A 107 -2.09 17.99 13.88
C GLU A 107 -1.71 17.77 15.34
N LYS A 108 -1.72 18.82 16.16
CA LYS A 108 -1.45 18.74 17.60
C LYS A 108 -2.43 17.83 18.32
N PHE A 109 -3.73 17.94 18.02
CA PHE A 109 -4.76 17.09 18.62
C PHE A 109 -4.54 15.62 18.26
N ILE A 110 -4.22 15.32 17.00
CA ILE A 110 -3.90 13.95 16.59
C ILE A 110 -2.66 13.42 17.31
N GLU A 111 -1.61 14.24 17.49
CA GLU A 111 -0.44 13.85 18.31
C GLU A 111 -0.80 13.60 19.77
N THR A 112 -1.80 14.29 20.33
CA THR A 112 -2.27 13.99 21.69
C THR A 112 -3.02 12.67 21.80
N LEU A 113 -3.76 12.27 20.76
CA LEU A 113 -4.45 10.98 20.70
C LEU A 113 -3.48 9.82 20.40
N PHE A 114 -2.51 10.05 19.54
CA PHE A 114 -1.51 9.08 19.11
C PHE A 114 -0.12 9.72 19.13
N PRO A 115 0.57 9.70 20.27
CA PRO A 115 1.92 10.24 20.37
C PRO A 115 2.83 9.53 19.37
N SER A 116 3.38 10.25 18.40
CA SER A 116 4.33 9.71 17.41
C SER A 116 5.68 9.31 18.03
N GLN A 117 5.96 9.79 19.25
CA GLN A 117 7.02 9.31 20.11
C GLN A 117 6.41 8.75 21.38
N THR A 118 6.33 7.43 21.48
CA THR A 118 6.18 6.80 22.79
C THR A 118 7.36 7.27 23.65
N ALA A 119 7.15 7.71 24.90
CA ALA A 119 8.26 8.18 25.75
C ALA A 119 9.38 7.13 25.90
N GLU A 120 9.07 5.86 25.65
CA GLU A 120 10.03 4.77 25.44
C GLU A 120 10.88 4.95 24.18
N GLU A 121 10.30 5.15 23.00
CA GLU A 121 11.03 5.27 21.72
C GLU A 121 11.97 6.48 21.69
N ALA A 122 11.59 7.60 22.32
CA ALA A 122 12.46 8.76 22.47
C ALA A 122 13.64 8.49 23.41
N LYS A 123 13.42 7.74 24.51
CA LYS A 123 14.48 7.29 25.41
C LYS A 123 15.39 6.23 24.77
N LEU A 124 14.83 5.33 23.98
CA LEU A 124 15.52 4.26 23.24
C LEU A 124 16.44 4.81 22.13
N LYS A 125 16.00 5.85 21.40
CA LYS A 125 16.84 6.56 20.43
C LYS A 125 17.99 7.33 21.08
N LEU A 126 17.77 7.85 22.30
CA LEU A 126 18.83 8.50 23.09
C LEU A 126 19.80 7.48 23.72
N SER A 127 19.36 6.24 23.98
CA SER A 127 20.20 5.16 24.53
C SER A 127 20.85 4.25 23.48
N GLY A 128 20.57 4.43 22.19
CA GLY A 128 21.25 3.73 21.09
C GLY A 128 20.92 2.23 20.97
N GLN A 129 19.76 1.78 21.44
CA GLN A 129 19.32 0.38 21.30
C GLN A 129 18.20 0.27 20.25
N SER A 130 18.34 -0.70 19.34
CA SER A 130 17.36 -1.02 18.30
C SER A 130 16.05 -1.53 18.90
N THR A 131 14.94 -1.11 18.30
CA THR A 131 13.57 -1.47 18.69
C THR A 131 13.34 -2.99 18.61
N GLU A 132 12.69 -3.59 19.61
CA GLU A 132 12.25 -5.00 19.57
C GLU A 132 11.46 -5.33 18.29
N ASP A 133 10.70 -4.38 17.76
CA ASP A 133 9.95 -4.54 16.51
C ASP A 133 10.84 -4.54 15.26
N GLU A 134 11.96 -3.81 15.26
CA GLU A 134 12.95 -3.88 14.19
C GLU A 134 13.74 -5.18 14.24
N GLU A 135 14.02 -5.70 15.44
CA GLU A 135 14.68 -6.99 15.64
C GLU A 135 13.76 -8.15 15.25
N LYS A 136 12.49 -8.11 15.64
CA LYS A 136 11.47 -9.08 15.20
C LYS A 136 11.28 -9.04 13.69
N LYS A 137 11.21 -7.86 13.07
CA LYS A 137 11.06 -7.74 11.60
C LYS A 137 12.30 -8.22 10.85
N LYS A 138 13.51 -7.93 11.36
CA LYS A 138 14.77 -8.48 10.83
C LYS A 138 14.89 -9.98 11.04
N GLN A 139 14.37 -10.53 12.14
CA GLN A 139 14.30 -11.98 12.37
C GLN A 139 13.28 -12.63 11.41
N GLN A 140 12.09 -12.05 11.24
CA GLN A 140 11.07 -12.52 10.31
C GLN A 140 11.53 -12.48 8.85
N ASP A 141 12.20 -11.40 8.44
CA ASP A 141 12.76 -11.29 7.09
C ASP A 141 13.86 -12.34 6.88
N LYS A 142 14.72 -12.59 7.87
CA LYS A 142 15.74 -13.65 7.81
C LYS A 142 15.12 -15.05 7.73
N GLU A 143 14.13 -15.34 8.55
CA GLU A 143 13.40 -16.62 8.51
C GLU A 143 12.74 -16.85 7.14
N SER A 144 12.10 -15.83 6.58
CA SER A 144 11.49 -15.87 5.24
C SER A 144 12.53 -16.15 4.14
N TRP A 145 13.70 -15.51 4.18
CA TRP A 145 14.76 -15.75 3.19
C TRP A 145 15.37 -17.15 3.28
N GLU A 146 15.50 -17.72 4.48
CA GLU A 146 15.97 -19.10 4.67
C GLU A 146 14.95 -20.13 4.16
N ASP A 147 13.66 -19.91 4.43
CA ASP A 147 12.58 -20.78 3.92
C ASP A 147 12.49 -20.72 2.39
N ILE A 148 12.61 -19.53 1.79
CA ILE A 148 12.64 -19.34 0.33
C ILE A 148 13.84 -20.06 -0.29
N LYS A 149 15.02 -20.01 0.35
CA LYS A 149 16.24 -20.67 -0.14
C LYS A 149 16.13 -22.19 -0.05
N MET A 150 15.59 -22.73 1.05
CA MET A 150 15.31 -24.16 1.20
C MET A 150 14.30 -24.65 0.16
N MET A 151 13.22 -23.91 -0.09
CA MET A 151 12.21 -24.27 -1.09
C MET A 151 12.79 -24.30 -2.51
N MET A 152 13.64 -23.34 -2.89
CA MET A 152 14.28 -23.32 -4.20
C MET A 152 15.27 -24.46 -4.42
N ILE A 153 16.04 -24.84 -3.40
CA ILE A 153 17.01 -25.94 -3.50
C ILE A 153 16.28 -27.28 -3.71
N ILE A 154 15.20 -27.53 -2.97
CA ILE A 154 14.41 -28.77 -3.10
C ILE A 154 13.76 -28.86 -4.48
N MET A 155 13.14 -27.78 -4.95
CA MET A 155 12.51 -27.73 -6.28
C MET A 155 13.53 -27.95 -7.40
N GLY A 156 14.70 -27.29 -7.31
CA GLY A 156 15.79 -27.48 -8.26
C GLY A 156 16.34 -28.92 -8.27
N GLY A 157 16.45 -29.55 -7.10
CA GLY A 157 16.89 -30.94 -6.97
C GLY A 157 15.93 -31.93 -7.65
N ILE A 158 14.62 -31.73 -7.50
CA ILE A 158 13.61 -32.60 -8.12
C ILE A 158 13.63 -32.44 -9.65
N ILE A 159 13.68 -31.20 -10.15
CA ILE A 159 13.70 -30.93 -11.58
C ILE A 159 14.95 -31.52 -12.24
N THR A 160 16.12 -31.34 -11.63
CA THR A 160 17.38 -31.89 -12.15
C THR A 160 17.37 -33.41 -12.14
N PHE A 161 16.85 -34.04 -11.07
CA PHE A 161 16.72 -35.49 -10.99
C PHE A 161 15.80 -36.06 -12.08
N ILE A 162 14.62 -35.47 -12.28
CA ILE A 162 13.68 -35.88 -13.34
C ILE A 162 14.33 -35.72 -14.72
N SER A 163 15.05 -34.61 -14.94
CA SER A 163 15.70 -34.34 -16.22
C SER A 163 16.76 -35.39 -16.54
N VAL A 164 17.64 -35.73 -15.57
CA VAL A 164 18.66 -36.77 -15.74
C VAL A 164 18.03 -38.14 -16.01
N LEU A 165 16.93 -38.47 -15.33
CA LEU A 165 16.19 -39.71 -15.55
C LEU A 165 15.62 -39.79 -16.97
N LEU A 166 15.00 -38.71 -17.46
CA LEU A 166 14.42 -38.66 -18.80
C LEU A 166 15.49 -38.76 -19.90
N PHE A 167 16.61 -38.06 -19.76
CA PHE A 167 17.74 -38.16 -20.70
C PHE A 167 18.38 -39.56 -20.68
N GLY A 168 18.55 -40.16 -19.50
CA GLY A 168 19.11 -41.51 -19.36
C GLY A 168 18.22 -42.59 -19.96
N VAL A 169 16.90 -42.54 -19.72
CA VAL A 169 15.93 -43.47 -20.30
C VAL A 169 15.85 -43.30 -21.82
N GLY A 170 15.84 -42.06 -22.31
CA GLY A 170 15.88 -41.80 -23.76
C GLY A 170 17.13 -42.39 -24.41
N TRP A 171 18.29 -42.28 -23.78
CA TRP A 171 19.54 -42.83 -24.31
C TRP A 171 19.51 -44.37 -24.35
N PHE A 172 18.99 -45.00 -23.28
CA PHE A 172 18.83 -46.45 -23.20
C PHE A 172 17.84 -47.02 -24.22
N LEU A 173 16.77 -46.27 -24.54
CA LEU A 173 15.78 -46.64 -25.56
C LEU A 173 16.21 -46.27 -26.99
N GLY A 174 17.47 -45.85 -27.20
CA GLY A 174 18.05 -45.62 -28.52
C GLY A 174 17.72 -44.26 -29.15
N ALA A 175 17.31 -43.26 -28.35
CA ALA A 175 17.10 -41.90 -28.84
C ALA A 175 18.43 -41.27 -29.28
N ARG A 176 18.50 -40.84 -30.54
CA ARG A 176 19.69 -40.20 -31.14
C ARG A 176 19.69 -38.70 -30.85
N PHE A 177 20.05 -38.31 -29.62
CA PHE A 177 20.10 -36.89 -29.21
C PHE A 177 21.09 -36.04 -30.03
N ASP A 178 22.10 -36.64 -30.66
CA ASP A 178 23.02 -35.97 -31.59
C ASP A 178 22.32 -35.36 -32.81
N LEU A 179 21.32 -36.07 -33.39
CA LEU A 179 20.58 -35.55 -34.53
C LEU A 179 19.64 -34.41 -34.12
N ALA A 180 18.99 -34.56 -32.96
CA ALA A 180 18.11 -33.54 -32.40
C ALA A 180 18.87 -32.24 -32.10
N TRP A 181 20.10 -32.33 -31.57
CA TRP A 181 20.95 -31.16 -31.34
C TRP A 181 21.45 -30.53 -32.65
N ALA A 182 21.78 -31.35 -33.65
CA ALA A 182 22.15 -30.90 -34.99
C ALA A 182 20.99 -30.21 -35.75
N GLU A 183 19.74 -30.63 -35.52
CA GLU A 183 18.55 -29.96 -36.07
C GLU A 183 18.19 -28.68 -35.32
N LEU A 184 18.40 -28.64 -33.99
CA LEU A 184 18.15 -27.47 -33.16
C LEU A 184 19.12 -26.32 -33.48
N THR A 185 20.41 -26.64 -33.67
CA THR A 185 21.45 -25.68 -34.10
C THR A 185 21.25 -25.18 -35.54
N LYS A 186 20.51 -25.92 -36.38
CA LYS A 186 20.08 -25.51 -37.72
C LYS A 186 18.76 -24.72 -37.72
N GLY A 187 18.15 -24.49 -36.55
CA GLY A 187 16.97 -23.63 -36.38
C GLY A 187 15.63 -24.24 -36.80
N ASN A 188 15.53 -25.56 -36.94
CA ASN A 188 14.31 -26.21 -37.43
C ASN A 188 13.41 -26.70 -36.27
N PHE A 189 12.50 -25.83 -35.80
CA PHE A 189 11.70 -26.06 -34.58
C PHE A 189 10.35 -26.79 -34.79
N ARG A 190 10.05 -27.28 -36.01
CA ARG A 190 8.84 -28.06 -36.30
C ARG A 190 9.15 -29.20 -37.27
N PRO A 191 8.54 -30.40 -37.12
CA PRO A 191 8.70 -31.46 -38.11
C PRO A 191 8.07 -31.00 -39.45
N PRO A 192 8.68 -31.32 -40.60
CA PRO A 192 8.10 -31.00 -41.89
C PRO A 192 6.80 -31.79 -42.09
N ASN A 193 5.69 -31.09 -42.35
CA ASN A 193 4.44 -31.69 -42.77
C ASN A 193 4.61 -32.24 -44.21
N LYS A 194 5.04 -33.49 -44.36
CA LYS A 194 4.75 -34.31 -45.54
C LYS A 194 5.14 -35.77 -45.27
N ILE A 195 4.13 -36.62 -45.14
CA ILE A 195 4.26 -38.06 -45.39
C ILE A 195 4.11 -38.19 -46.91
N GLU A 196 5.21 -38.35 -47.64
CA GLU A 196 5.15 -38.87 -49.00
C GLU A 196 5.13 -40.39 -48.91
N HIS A 197 3.96 -40.98 -49.18
CA HIS A 197 3.85 -42.39 -49.50
C HIS A 197 4.47 -42.61 -50.88
N GLY A 198 5.70 -43.14 -50.92
CA GLY A 198 6.29 -43.70 -52.12
C GLY A 198 5.83 -45.15 -52.27
N GLU A 199 5.09 -45.41 -53.34
CA GLU A 199 4.71 -46.74 -53.79
C GLU A 199 5.93 -47.57 -54.24
N LEU A 200 5.85 -48.88 -53.99
CA LEU A 200 6.70 -50.01 -54.42
C LEU A 200 8.06 -50.20 -53.73
#